data_AF-A0A1B6EJB4-F1
#
_entry.id   AF-A0A1B6EJB4-F1
#
_cell.length_a   1.000
_cell.length_b   1.000
_cell.length_c   1.000
_cell.angle_alpha   90.00
_cell.angle_beta   90.00
_cell.angle_gamma   90.00
#
_symmetry.space_group_name_H-M   'P 1'
#
loop_
_entity.id
_entity.type
_entity.pdbx_description
1 polymer ?
#
loop_
_entity_poly.entity_id
_entity_poly.type
_entity_poly.pdbx_seq_one_letter_code
_entity_poly.pdbx_strand_id
1 'polypeptide(L)'
;CQMKTAGYHNVNVRNFTTSWRDGLAFNAIIHKHRPDLIQFEKLSKSNAMYNLNNAFTTAEDKLGLTKLLDPEDVFVEQPDEKSIITYVVTYYHYFSKMKQETVQGKRIGKVVGIAMDNDRMVQEYEGLTSDLLRWIEATISSLGDRQFANSLTGVQAQLAQFNNYRTVEKPPKFVEKGNLEVLLFTLQSKMRANNQKPYTPKEGKMISDINKAWERLEKAEHERELALREELIRQEKLEQLAARFNRKASMRETWLSENQRLVSQDNFGFDLAAVEAAAKKHEAIETDILAYEERVQAVVTVSQELEAENYHDIDRINARKDNVLRLWNYLLELLRARRMRLELSLQLQQNFQEMLYILDSMEELKMRLLSDDYGKHLMGVQDLLQKHSLVEADINVLGERVKAVVQQSQRFLDQETTEGFRPCDPAIIVERVQQLEDAYSELVKLAVERRARLEESRKLWQFYWDMADEENWIKEKEQIVSTTEIGHDLTTINLLLSKHKALENEIGSHEPQLMSVVAV
;
A
#
# COMPACT_ATOMS: atom_id res chain seq x y z
N CYS A 1 16.28 66.33 84.29
CA CYS A 1 17.57 65.96 84.92
C CYS A 1 17.43 64.76 85.87
N GLN A 2 16.58 64.85 86.91
CA GLN A 2 16.36 63.77 87.89
C GLN A 2 16.17 62.37 87.29
N MET A 3 15.28 62.20 86.31
CA MET A 3 15.07 60.89 85.65
C MET A 3 16.32 60.33 84.94
N LYS A 4 17.22 61.21 84.47
CA LYS A 4 18.43 60.81 83.74
C LYS A 4 19.60 60.54 84.69
N THR A 5 19.64 61.23 85.82
CA THR A 5 20.65 61.05 86.87
C THR A 5 20.21 60.04 87.94
N ALA A 6 18.99 59.50 87.87
CA ALA A 6 18.53 58.44 88.75
C ALA A 6 19.41 57.18 88.58
N GLY A 7 19.93 56.67 89.71
CA GLY A 7 20.85 55.53 89.75
C GLY A 7 22.34 55.91 89.85
N TYR A 8 22.71 57.18 89.73
CA TYR A 8 24.07 57.64 89.99
C TYR A 8 24.26 57.92 91.48
N HIS A 9 25.21 57.23 92.11
CA HIS A 9 25.53 57.44 93.52
C HIS A 9 26.07 58.86 93.75
N ASN A 10 25.68 59.49 94.86
CA ASN A 10 26.04 60.86 95.23
C ASN A 10 25.54 61.99 94.30
N VAL A 11 24.66 61.69 93.32
CA VAL A 11 24.01 62.71 92.48
C VAL A 11 22.55 62.84 92.84
N ASN A 12 22.17 63.94 93.49
CA ASN A 12 20.79 64.22 93.85
C ASN A 12 20.37 65.62 93.40
N VAL A 13 19.83 65.70 92.18
CA VAL A 13 19.41 66.97 91.57
C VAL A 13 18.07 67.41 92.15
N ARG A 14 18.06 68.35 93.09
CA ARG A 14 16.82 68.90 93.70
C ARG A 14 16.52 70.34 93.32
N ASN A 15 17.53 71.09 92.92
CA ASN A 15 17.45 72.49 92.50
C ASN A 15 18.43 72.75 91.35
N PHE A 16 18.39 73.94 90.76
CA PHE A 16 19.36 74.40 89.76
C PHE A 16 20.45 75.30 90.35
N THR A 17 20.76 75.12 91.63
CA THR A 17 21.83 75.85 92.32
C THR A 17 22.81 74.84 92.94
N THR A 18 22.67 74.57 94.24
CA THR A 18 23.60 73.76 95.02
C THR A 18 23.70 72.29 94.59
N SER A 19 22.69 71.75 93.90
CA SER A 19 22.71 70.36 93.42
C SER A 19 23.68 70.11 92.26
N TRP A 20 24.17 71.18 91.63
CA TRP A 20 25.10 71.12 90.49
C TRP A 20 26.51 71.56 90.85
N ARG A 21 26.67 72.11 92.07
CA ARG A 21 27.91 72.70 92.59
C ARG A 21 29.10 71.74 92.60
N ASP A 22 28.85 70.45 92.86
CA ASP A 22 29.91 69.44 92.89
C ASP A 22 30.31 68.90 91.50
N GLY A 23 29.66 69.39 90.43
CA GLY A 23 29.91 68.99 89.06
C GLY A 23 29.46 67.57 88.70
N LEU A 24 29.07 66.73 89.66
CA LEU A 24 28.70 65.34 89.40
C LEU A 24 27.41 65.26 88.58
N ALA A 25 26.47 66.18 88.80
CA ALA A 25 25.22 66.23 88.03
C ALA A 25 25.44 66.47 86.52
N PHE A 26 26.36 67.35 86.14
CA PHE A 26 26.71 67.59 84.73
C PHE A 26 27.34 66.36 84.09
N ASN A 27 28.33 65.75 84.77
CA ASN A 27 28.99 64.54 84.30
C ASN A 27 28.01 63.35 84.17
N ALA A 28 27.07 63.20 85.11
CA ALA A 28 26.08 62.13 85.10
C ALA A 28 25.13 62.25 83.91
N ILE A 29 24.76 63.47 83.51
CA ILE A 29 23.92 63.70 82.33
C ILE A 29 24.68 63.33 81.06
N ILE A 30 25.94 63.74 80.92
CA ILE A 30 26.76 63.36 79.77
C ILE A 30 26.92 61.84 79.72
N HIS A 31 27.36 61.22 80.82
CA HIS A 31 27.56 59.77 80.90
C HIS A 31 26.28 58.97 80.62
N LYS A 32 25.11 59.43 81.07
CA LYS A 32 23.84 58.73 80.82
C LYS A 32 23.50 58.64 79.34
N HIS A 33 23.84 59.66 78.56
CA HIS A 33 23.53 59.74 77.15
C HIS A 33 24.67 59.26 76.25
N ARG A 34 25.91 59.42 76.71
CA ARG A 34 27.17 59.05 76.05
C ARG A 34 28.15 58.50 77.08
N PRO A 35 27.98 57.23 77.51
CA PRO A 35 28.81 56.63 78.56
C PRO A 35 30.28 56.52 78.13
N ASP A 36 30.54 56.50 76.83
CA ASP A 36 31.88 56.49 76.23
C ASP A 36 32.71 57.75 76.52
N LEU A 37 32.06 58.87 76.89
CA LEU A 37 32.74 60.16 77.03
C LEU A 37 33.19 60.49 78.47
N ILE A 38 32.66 59.81 79.48
CA ILE A 38 32.90 60.16 80.89
C ILE A 38 33.20 58.90 81.70
N GLN A 39 34.32 58.86 82.41
CA GLN A 39 34.61 57.77 83.35
C GLN A 39 34.03 58.12 84.73
N PHE A 40 32.71 57.96 84.87
CA PHE A 40 31.97 58.48 86.04
C PHE A 40 32.45 57.89 87.37
N GLU A 41 32.90 56.63 87.39
CA GLU A 41 33.39 55.94 88.60
C GLU A 41 34.62 56.59 89.23
N LYS A 42 35.38 57.39 88.46
CA LYS A 42 36.58 58.10 88.95
C LYS A 42 36.27 59.47 89.55
N LEU A 43 35.02 59.91 89.48
CA LEU A 43 34.60 61.23 89.97
C LEU A 43 34.17 61.15 91.44
N SER A 44 34.62 62.11 92.24
CA SER A 44 34.29 62.20 93.67
C SER A 44 33.72 63.58 93.99
N LYS A 45 32.77 63.64 94.93
CA LYS A 45 32.15 64.89 95.41
C LYS A 45 33.16 65.87 96.01
N SER A 46 34.28 65.37 96.55
CA SER A 46 35.34 66.20 97.12
C SER A 46 36.11 67.03 96.08
N ASN A 47 36.03 66.67 94.79
CA ASN A 47 36.80 67.33 93.73
C ASN A 47 35.89 68.07 92.73
N ALA A 48 35.06 68.97 93.27
CA ALA A 48 34.04 69.71 92.51
C ALA A 48 34.62 70.47 91.31
N MET A 49 35.77 71.12 91.50
CA MET A 49 36.42 71.93 90.46
C MET A 49 36.89 71.10 89.27
N TYR A 50 37.46 69.92 89.52
CA TYR A 50 37.81 68.96 88.48
C TYR A 50 36.56 68.40 87.78
N ASN A 51 35.52 68.05 88.54
CA ASN A 51 34.29 67.50 87.97
C ASN A 51 33.62 68.51 87.03
N LEU A 52 33.50 69.78 87.44
CA LEU A 52 32.91 70.82 86.61
C LEU A 52 33.74 71.05 85.34
N ASN A 53 35.07 71.17 85.45
CA ASN A 53 35.96 71.26 84.28
C ASN A 53 35.80 70.05 83.35
N ASN A 54 35.81 68.83 83.88
CA ASN A 54 35.66 67.60 83.10
C ASN A 54 34.34 67.58 82.32
N ALA A 55 33.23 67.98 82.95
CA ALA A 55 31.94 68.05 82.26
C ALA A 55 31.90 69.14 81.19
N PHE A 56 32.44 70.32 81.48
CA PHE A 56 32.34 71.48 80.60
C PHE A 56 33.25 71.32 79.39
N THR A 57 34.51 70.90 79.59
CA THR A 57 35.45 70.58 78.51
C THR A 57 34.96 69.40 77.66
N THR A 58 34.43 68.33 78.28
CA THR A 58 33.87 67.20 77.50
C THR A 58 32.67 67.63 76.67
N ALA A 59 31.82 68.51 77.20
CA ALA A 59 30.67 69.02 76.48
C ALA A 59 31.07 69.92 75.31
N GLU A 60 32.08 70.77 75.48
CA GLU A 60 32.60 71.62 74.43
C GLU A 60 33.32 70.81 73.35
N ASP A 61 34.33 70.02 73.71
CA ASP A 61 35.20 69.32 72.77
C ASP A 61 34.52 68.13 72.07
N LYS A 62 33.65 67.40 72.79
CA LYS A 62 33.07 66.14 72.29
C LYS A 62 31.61 66.26 71.88
N LEU A 63 30.87 67.23 72.44
CA LEU A 63 29.46 67.46 72.11
C LEU A 63 29.22 68.77 71.35
N GLY A 64 30.23 69.65 71.23
CA GLY A 64 30.10 70.96 70.59
C GLY A 64 29.21 71.94 71.36
N LEU A 65 29.00 71.71 72.66
CA LEU A 65 28.22 72.58 73.53
C LEU A 65 29.11 73.70 74.08
N THR A 66 28.96 74.91 73.55
CA THR A 66 29.71 76.10 73.99
C THR A 66 29.71 76.23 75.51
N LYS A 67 30.88 76.36 76.12
CA LYS A 67 31.02 76.53 77.57
C LYS A 67 30.39 77.88 77.99
N LEU A 68 29.22 77.83 78.64
CA LEU A 68 28.50 79.02 79.12
C LEU A 68 28.77 79.35 80.58
N LEU A 69 29.40 78.44 81.31
CA LEU A 69 29.72 78.56 82.73
C LEU A 69 31.19 78.29 82.94
N ASP A 70 31.84 79.15 83.72
CA ASP A 70 33.13 78.82 84.29
C ASP A 70 32.96 77.99 85.57
N PRO A 71 33.80 76.97 85.78
CA PRO A 71 33.68 76.10 86.95
C PRO A 71 33.84 76.88 88.27
N GLU A 72 34.55 78.00 88.26
CA GLU A 72 34.69 78.93 89.37
C GLU A 72 33.35 79.58 89.75
N ASP A 73 32.50 79.91 88.77
CA ASP A 73 31.19 80.54 88.97
C ASP A 73 30.13 79.56 89.51
N VAL A 74 30.39 78.25 89.34
CA VAL A 74 29.50 77.18 89.81
C VAL A 74 29.96 76.61 91.15
N PHE A 75 31.24 76.70 91.51
CA PHE A 75 31.77 76.19 92.78
C PHE A 75 31.63 77.17 93.97
N VAL A 76 30.72 78.15 93.90
CA VAL A 76 30.42 79.10 94.98
C VAL A 76 29.33 78.60 95.94
N GLU A 77 29.13 79.26 97.09
CA GLU A 77 28.11 78.87 98.07
C GLU A 77 26.68 78.85 97.49
N GLN A 78 26.36 79.83 96.66
CA GLN A 78 25.09 79.93 95.95
C GLN A 78 25.33 80.21 94.46
N PRO A 79 25.41 79.17 93.63
CA PRO A 79 25.54 79.33 92.18
C PRO A 79 24.29 79.99 91.59
N ASP A 80 24.46 80.80 90.54
CA ASP A 80 23.32 81.44 89.88
C ASP A 80 22.42 80.41 89.18
N GLU A 81 21.16 80.39 89.58
CA GLU A 81 20.19 79.42 89.11
C GLU A 81 19.92 79.54 87.61
N LYS A 82 19.82 80.78 87.11
CA LYS A 82 19.49 81.03 85.71
C LYS A 82 20.62 80.58 84.80
N SER A 83 21.85 80.78 85.20
CA SER A 83 23.06 80.40 84.46
C SER A 83 23.18 78.87 84.38
N ILE A 84 22.97 78.16 85.50
CA ILE A 84 22.92 76.69 85.51
C ILE A 84 21.76 76.17 84.65
N ILE A 85 20.55 76.72 84.77
CA ILE A 85 19.41 76.33 83.93
C ILE A 85 19.76 76.51 82.45
N THR A 86 20.28 77.67 82.08
CA THR A 86 20.59 78.02 80.69
C THR A 86 21.57 77.03 80.10
N TYR A 87 22.62 76.69 80.84
CA TYR A 87 23.59 75.71 80.36
C TYR A 87 23.01 74.29 80.33
N VAL A 88 22.28 73.84 81.36
CA VAL A 88 21.64 72.51 81.36
C VAL A 88 20.60 72.35 80.23
N VAL A 89 19.93 73.43 79.83
CA VAL A 89 19.00 73.45 78.69
C VAL A 89 19.73 73.16 77.37
N THR A 90 20.98 73.60 77.18
CA THR A 90 21.75 73.27 75.97
C THR A 90 22.01 71.76 75.87
N TYR A 91 22.38 71.10 76.98
CA TYR A 91 22.50 69.64 77.05
C TYR A 91 21.18 68.94 76.74
N TYR A 92 20.06 69.45 77.26
CA TYR A 92 18.74 68.89 76.98
C TYR A 92 18.41 68.97 75.48
N HIS A 93 18.59 70.12 74.85
CA HIS A 93 18.32 70.29 73.42
C HIS A 93 19.18 69.36 72.56
N TYR A 94 20.48 69.25 72.85
CA TYR A 94 21.38 68.37 72.14
C TYR A 94 20.96 66.89 72.24
N PHE A 95 20.79 66.38 73.47
CA PHE A 95 20.44 64.98 73.66
C PHE A 95 19.00 64.64 73.24
N SER A 96 18.09 65.62 73.28
CA SER A 96 16.74 65.47 72.73
C SER A 96 16.77 65.37 71.21
N LYS A 97 17.55 66.23 70.54
CA LYS A 97 17.76 66.18 69.07
C LYS A 97 18.39 64.86 68.64
N MET A 98 19.43 64.39 69.31
CA MET A 98 20.07 63.10 69.03
C MET A 98 19.09 61.91 69.15
N LYS A 99 18.21 61.94 70.16
CA LYS A 99 17.16 60.92 70.32
C LYS A 99 16.10 61.01 69.21
N GLN A 100 15.72 62.22 68.81
CA GLN A 100 14.78 62.44 67.70
C GLN A 100 15.35 61.92 66.39
N GLU A 101 16.61 62.19 66.08
CA GLU A 101 17.31 61.68 64.89
C GLU A 101 17.37 60.15 64.87
N THR A 102 17.63 59.50 66.01
CA THR A 102 17.62 58.04 66.12
C THR A 102 16.22 57.44 65.84
N VAL A 103 15.16 58.08 66.35
CA VAL A 103 13.77 57.64 66.11
C VAL A 103 13.37 57.86 64.65
N GLN A 104 13.79 58.98 64.04
CA GLN A 104 13.60 59.24 62.61
C GLN A 104 14.34 58.20 61.76
N GLY A 105 15.59 57.86 62.09
CA GLY A 105 16.35 56.80 61.42
C GLY A 105 15.64 55.43 61.49
N LYS A 106 15.09 55.05 62.65
CA LYS A 106 14.28 53.82 62.78
C LYS A 106 13.00 53.85 61.95
N ARG A 107 12.33 55.00 61.84
CA ARG A 107 11.13 55.17 60.99
C ARG A 107 11.48 55.05 59.51
N ILE A 108 12.57 55.68 59.07
CA ILE A 108 13.07 55.57 57.69
C ILE A 108 13.45 54.11 57.40
N GLY A 109 14.19 53.45 58.30
CA GLY A 109 14.55 52.03 58.14
C GLY A 109 13.34 51.11 57.99
N LYS A 110 12.25 51.35 58.72
CA LYS A 110 11.00 50.60 58.57
C LYS A 110 10.36 50.81 57.19
N VAL A 111 10.33 52.05 56.69
CA VAL A 111 9.77 52.38 55.36
C VAL A 111 10.62 51.76 54.25
N VAL A 112 11.95 51.85 54.36
CA VAL A 112 12.88 51.23 53.39
C VAL A 112 12.73 49.72 53.37
N GLY A 113 12.63 49.06 54.54
CA GLY A 113 12.40 47.62 54.61
C GLY A 113 11.10 47.19 53.91
N ILE A 114 10.02 47.94 54.11
CA ILE A 114 8.75 47.69 53.39
C ILE A 114 8.92 47.86 51.87
N ALA A 115 9.65 48.88 51.43
CA ALA A 115 9.91 49.10 50.01
C ALA A 115 10.74 47.97 49.38
N MET A 116 11.77 47.49 50.07
CA MET A 116 12.59 46.36 49.62
C MET A 116 11.79 45.06 49.52
N ASP A 117 10.95 44.77 50.51
CA ASP A 117 10.07 43.60 50.47
C ASP A 117 9.09 43.66 49.29
N ASN A 118 8.50 44.84 49.03
CA ASN A 118 7.58 45.03 47.92
C ASN A 118 8.30 44.88 46.58
N ASP A 119 9.50 45.42 46.43
CA ASP A 119 10.33 45.25 45.23
C ASP A 119 10.67 43.77 44.98
N ARG A 120 11.03 43.03 46.03
CA ARG A 120 11.25 41.58 45.93
C ARG A 120 10.00 40.84 45.45
N MET A 121 8.83 41.16 46.01
CA MET A 121 7.56 40.55 45.58
C MET A 121 7.18 40.92 44.13
N VAL A 122 7.51 42.13 43.68
CA VAL A 122 7.35 42.54 42.27
C VAL A 122 8.24 41.70 41.36
N GLN A 123 9.52 41.55 41.71
CA GLN A 123 10.47 40.74 40.94
C GLN A 123 10.05 39.27 40.89
N GLU A 124 9.59 38.71 42.00
CA GLU A 124 9.07 37.35 42.09
C GLU A 124 7.86 37.14 41.18
N TYR A 125 6.86 38.04 41.26
CA TYR A 125 5.70 38.00 40.37
C TYR A 125 6.10 38.10 38.89
N GLU A 126 6.95 39.05 38.55
CA GLU A 126 7.42 39.26 37.19
C GLU A 126 8.23 38.07 36.64
N GLY A 127 9.04 37.42 37.48
CA GLY A 127 9.81 36.23 37.13
C GLY A 127 8.90 35.04 36.85
N LEU A 128 8.06 34.68 37.83
CA LEU A 128 7.13 33.55 37.73
C LEU A 128 6.14 33.70 36.57
N THR A 129 5.65 34.92 36.31
CA THR A 129 4.78 35.19 35.14
C THR A 129 5.54 34.97 33.83
N SER A 130 6.80 35.40 33.75
CA SER A 130 7.61 35.22 32.54
C SER A 130 7.96 33.75 32.30
N ASP A 131 8.19 32.97 33.36
CA ASP A 131 8.42 31.53 33.27
C ASP A 131 7.17 30.79 32.80
N LEU A 132 6.00 31.10 33.38
CA LEU A 132 4.73 30.50 32.99
C LEU A 132 4.37 30.82 31.54
N LEU A 133 4.50 32.08 31.11
CA LEU A 133 4.22 32.48 29.72
C LEU A 133 5.17 31.78 28.74
N ARG A 134 6.46 31.66 29.06
CA ARG A 134 7.42 30.91 28.24
C ARG A 134 7.04 29.43 28.12
N TRP A 135 6.64 28.80 29.23
CA TRP A 135 6.17 27.42 29.21
C TRP A 135 4.91 27.25 28.35
N ILE A 136 3.95 28.18 28.46
CA ILE A 136 2.72 28.17 27.65
C ILE A 136 3.06 28.23 26.15
N GLU A 137 3.88 29.19 25.71
CA GLU A 137 4.22 29.35 24.29
C GLU A 137 5.01 28.14 23.75
N ALA A 138 5.96 27.60 24.52
CA ALA A 138 6.69 26.39 24.14
C ALA A 138 5.76 25.17 24.01
N THR A 139 4.80 25.04 24.93
CA THR A 139 3.81 23.96 24.92
C THR A 139 2.86 24.09 23.74
N ILE A 140 2.38 25.31 23.44
CA ILE A 140 1.56 25.58 22.24
C ILE A 140 2.32 25.15 20.98
N SER A 141 3.61 25.48 20.88
CA SER A 141 4.42 25.05 19.73
C SER A 141 4.53 23.53 19.62
N SER A 142 4.71 22.82 20.74
CA SER A 142 4.76 21.35 20.75
C SER A 142 3.41 20.71 20.43
N LEU A 143 2.30 21.27 20.92
CA LEU A 143 0.95 20.83 20.61
C LEU A 143 0.56 21.17 19.16
N GLY A 144 1.22 22.16 18.56
CA GLY A 144 1.07 22.56 17.17
C GLY A 144 1.69 21.59 16.17
N ASP A 145 2.53 20.64 16.61
CA ASP A 145 3.06 19.60 15.73
C ASP A 145 1.92 18.78 15.09
N ARG A 146 2.05 18.45 13.81
CA ARG A 146 1.10 17.65 13.02
C ARG A 146 1.77 16.44 12.38
N GLN A 147 3.00 16.13 12.79
CA GLN A 147 3.66 14.88 12.45
C GLN A 147 3.15 13.76 13.36
N PHE A 148 2.47 12.79 12.75
CA PHE A 148 1.97 11.61 13.43
C PHE A 148 2.78 10.39 13.06
N ALA A 149 2.88 9.45 13.99
CA ALA A 149 3.49 8.17 13.68
C ALA A 149 2.62 7.45 12.64
N ASN A 150 3.24 6.90 11.60
CA ASN A 150 2.52 6.10 10.60
C ASN A 150 2.32 4.66 11.11
N SER A 151 1.63 4.48 12.22
CA SER A 151 1.19 3.17 12.71
C SER A 151 0.20 3.34 13.85
N LEU A 152 -0.73 2.38 13.99
CA LEU A 152 -1.70 2.40 15.08
C LEU A 152 -1.03 2.45 16.46
N THR A 153 0.01 1.63 16.66
CA THR A 153 0.78 1.60 17.92
C THR A 153 1.54 2.90 18.17
N GLY A 154 2.07 3.53 17.13
CA GLY A 154 2.75 4.81 17.23
C GLY A 154 1.80 5.94 17.65
N VAL A 155 0.60 6.01 17.05
CA VAL A 155 -0.40 7.03 17.41
C VAL A 155 -0.94 6.80 18.82
N GLN A 156 -1.15 5.54 19.24
CA GLN A 156 -1.52 5.22 20.62
C GLN A 156 -0.47 5.70 21.64
N ALA A 157 0.83 5.58 21.30
CA ALA A 157 1.90 6.11 22.15
C ALA A 157 1.86 7.65 22.22
N GLN A 158 1.62 8.34 21.09
CA GLN A 158 1.44 9.80 21.08
C GLN A 158 0.22 10.25 21.89
N LEU A 159 -0.89 9.49 21.85
CA LEU A 159 -2.07 9.73 22.67
C LEU A 159 -1.78 9.55 24.17
N ALA A 160 -0.99 8.52 24.52
CA ALA A 160 -0.57 8.28 25.90
C ALA A 160 0.32 9.41 26.43
N GLN A 161 1.26 9.91 25.63
CA GLN A 161 2.07 11.09 25.95
C GLN A 161 1.20 12.34 26.16
N PHE A 162 0.23 12.57 25.27
CA PHE A 162 -0.70 13.68 25.42
C PHE A 162 -1.56 13.57 26.70
N ASN A 163 -2.00 12.37 27.06
CA ASN A 163 -2.70 12.14 28.34
C ASN A 163 -1.80 12.37 29.55
N ASN A 164 -0.51 12.00 29.50
CA ASN A 164 0.46 12.32 30.54
C ASN A 164 0.59 13.83 30.72
N TYR A 165 0.73 14.58 29.62
CA TYR A 165 0.74 16.04 29.65
C TYR A 165 -0.51 16.60 30.36
N ARG A 166 -1.71 16.14 30.00
CA ARG A 166 -2.97 16.63 30.58
C ARG A 166 -3.15 16.30 32.06
N THR A 167 -2.68 15.14 32.50
CA THR A 167 -2.96 14.60 33.83
C THR A 167 -1.84 14.84 34.84
N VAL A 168 -0.62 15.06 34.37
CA VAL A 168 0.57 15.19 35.21
C VAL A 168 1.24 16.55 35.06
N GLU A 169 1.49 17.00 33.82
CA GLU A 169 2.31 18.20 33.57
C GLU A 169 1.51 19.50 33.63
N LYS A 170 0.30 19.55 33.06
CA LYS A 170 -0.57 20.74 33.03
C LYS A 170 -1.14 21.13 34.40
N PRO A 171 -1.61 20.21 35.27
CA PRO A 171 -2.23 20.57 36.56
C PRO A 171 -1.38 21.45 37.48
N PRO A 172 -0.08 21.19 37.74
CA PRO A 172 0.73 22.08 38.56
C PRO A 172 0.87 23.48 37.94
N LYS A 173 0.89 23.60 36.61
CA LYS A 173 0.92 24.90 35.91
C LYS A 173 -0.37 25.70 36.07
N PHE A 174 -1.52 25.01 36.15
CA PHE A 174 -2.78 25.67 36.48
C PHE A 174 -2.79 26.21 37.93
N VAL A 175 -2.18 25.48 38.87
CA VAL A 175 -1.98 25.97 40.25
C VAL A 175 -1.04 27.16 40.28
N GLU A 176 0.07 27.14 39.53
CA GLU A 176 0.99 28.29 39.39
C GLU A 176 0.26 29.54 38.88
N LYS A 177 -0.62 29.39 37.87
CA LYS A 177 -1.49 30.49 37.38
C LYS A 177 -2.33 31.10 38.50
N GLY A 178 -3.00 30.27 39.33
CA GLY A 178 -3.78 30.75 40.47
C GLY A 178 -2.92 31.42 41.55
N ASN A 179 -1.74 30.86 41.84
CA ASN A 179 -0.80 31.44 42.80
C ASN A 179 -0.32 32.83 42.38
N LEU A 180 -0.15 33.10 41.08
CA LEU A 180 0.19 34.42 40.55
C LEU A 180 -0.91 35.47 40.82
N GLU A 181 -2.18 35.09 40.69
CA GLU A 181 -3.32 35.96 41.00
C GLU A 181 -3.32 36.31 42.51
N VAL A 182 -3.09 35.32 43.37
CA VAL A 182 -2.99 35.51 44.84
C VAL A 182 -1.80 36.39 45.22
N LEU A 183 -0.63 36.16 44.59
CA LEU A 183 0.58 36.93 44.83
C LEU A 183 0.39 38.40 44.46
N LEU A 184 -0.20 38.68 43.29
CA LEU A 184 -0.50 40.04 42.86
C LEU A 184 -1.51 40.73 43.80
N PHE A 185 -2.56 40.01 44.21
CA PHE A 185 -3.55 40.54 45.16
C PHE A 185 -2.92 40.89 46.51
N THR A 186 -2.04 40.02 47.01
CA THR A 186 -1.33 40.22 48.29
C THR A 186 -0.37 41.40 48.21
N LEU A 187 0.40 41.51 47.11
CA LEU A 187 1.28 42.65 46.84
C LEU A 187 0.48 43.96 46.80
N GLN A 188 -0.60 44.01 46.03
CA GLN A 188 -1.44 45.20 45.92
C GLN A 188 -2.09 45.57 47.27
N SER A 189 -2.58 44.59 48.02
CA SER A 189 -3.16 44.81 49.35
C SER A 189 -2.13 45.34 50.35
N LYS A 190 -0.91 44.78 50.35
CA LYS A 190 0.20 45.24 51.19
C LYS A 190 0.64 46.66 50.85
N MET A 191 0.66 47.03 49.56
CA MET A 191 0.98 48.40 49.14
C MET A 191 -0.10 49.40 49.56
N ARG A 192 -1.39 49.04 49.42
CA ARG A 192 -2.51 49.88 49.89
C ARG A 192 -2.45 50.11 51.39
N ALA A 193 -2.23 49.06 52.18
CA ALA A 193 -2.12 49.15 53.63
C ALA A 193 -0.98 50.08 54.09
N ASN A 194 0.06 50.22 53.28
CA ASN A 194 1.19 51.11 53.52
C ASN A 194 1.04 52.49 52.84
N ASN A 195 -0.15 52.85 52.37
CA ASN A 195 -0.45 54.09 51.64
C ASN A 195 0.44 54.33 50.40
N GLN A 196 0.90 53.25 49.76
CA GLN A 196 1.64 53.29 48.51
C GLN A 196 0.70 53.07 47.32
N LYS A 197 1.07 53.61 46.15
CA LYS A 197 0.36 53.33 44.90
C LYS A 197 0.45 51.82 44.62
N PRO A 198 -0.69 51.12 44.42
CA PRO A 198 -0.66 49.69 44.12
C PRO A 198 0.16 49.40 42.87
N TYR A 199 0.92 48.32 42.90
CA TYR A 199 1.65 47.85 41.72
C TYR A 199 0.69 47.49 40.59
N THR A 200 1.01 47.95 39.39
CA THR A 200 0.36 47.57 38.14
C THR A 200 1.40 46.82 37.30
N PRO A 201 1.16 45.55 36.95
CA PRO A 201 2.06 44.81 36.07
C PRO A 201 2.33 45.52 34.76
N LYS A 202 3.54 45.33 34.23
CA LYS A 202 3.91 45.78 32.87
C LYS A 202 3.03 45.09 31.83
N GLU A 203 2.87 45.74 30.68
CA GLU A 203 2.20 45.18 29.51
C GLU A 203 2.83 43.82 29.12
N GLY A 204 2.00 42.82 28.82
CA GLY A 204 2.43 41.45 28.56
C GLY A 204 2.64 40.59 29.82
N LYS A 205 2.58 41.18 31.02
CA LYS A 205 2.64 40.46 32.31
C LYS A 205 1.38 40.69 33.15
N MET A 206 0.30 41.19 32.56
CA MET A 206 -0.96 41.35 33.28
C MET A 206 -1.65 40.00 33.45
N ILE A 207 -2.51 39.86 34.47
CA ILE A 207 -3.36 38.66 34.64
C ILE A 207 -4.22 38.40 33.40
N SER A 208 -4.68 39.46 32.72
CA SER A 208 -5.39 39.34 31.44
C SER A 208 -4.55 38.67 30.35
N ASP A 209 -3.24 38.92 30.33
CA ASP A 209 -2.34 38.36 29.31
C ASP A 209 -2.07 36.88 29.60
N ILE A 210 -1.92 36.51 30.88
CA ILE A 210 -1.83 35.11 31.32
C ILE A 210 -3.12 34.37 30.95
N ASN A 211 -4.30 34.95 31.21
CA ASN A 211 -5.58 34.35 30.85
C ASN A 211 -5.69 34.16 29.33
N LYS A 212 -5.36 35.16 28.52
CA LYS A 212 -5.33 35.05 27.05
C LYS A 212 -4.35 33.99 26.55
N ALA A 213 -3.16 33.88 27.16
CA ALA A 213 -2.19 32.86 26.81
C ALA A 213 -2.71 31.46 27.17
N TRP A 214 -3.36 31.33 28.33
CA TRP A 214 -3.98 30.08 28.77
C TRP A 214 -5.14 29.65 27.86
N GLU A 215 -6.00 30.57 27.43
CA GLU A 215 -7.06 30.30 26.43
C GLU A 215 -6.47 29.80 25.10
N ARG A 216 -5.35 30.39 24.64
CA ARG A 216 -4.63 29.90 23.45
C ARG A 216 -4.07 28.49 23.65
N LEU A 217 -3.56 28.17 24.84
CA LEU A 217 -3.10 26.83 25.20
C LEU A 217 -4.25 25.81 25.16
N GLU A 218 -5.40 26.15 25.74
CA GLU A 218 -6.58 25.28 25.73
C GLU A 218 -7.11 25.04 24.31
N LYS A 219 -7.07 26.07 23.45
CA LYS A 219 -7.37 25.92 22.03
C LYS A 219 -6.40 24.96 21.33
N ALA A 220 -5.09 25.14 21.53
CA ALA A 220 -4.07 24.25 20.95
C ALA A 220 -4.18 22.80 21.45
N GLU A 221 -4.53 22.61 22.74
CA GLU A 221 -4.80 21.30 23.33
C GLU A 221 -5.99 20.63 22.65
N HIS A 222 -7.09 21.36 22.47
CA HIS A 222 -8.28 20.82 21.79
C HIS A 222 -7.98 20.42 20.35
N GLU A 223 -7.28 21.26 19.59
CA GLU A 223 -6.88 20.97 18.20
C GLU A 223 -5.95 19.74 18.12
N ARG A 224 -5.00 19.59 19.06
CA ARG A 224 -4.12 18.43 19.12
C ARG A 224 -4.88 17.15 19.47
N GLU A 225 -5.85 17.23 20.40
CA GLU A 225 -6.70 16.09 20.76
C GLU A 225 -7.53 15.62 19.55
N LEU A 226 -8.14 16.54 18.81
CA LEU A 226 -8.90 16.22 17.61
C LEU A 226 -8.01 15.57 16.55
N ALA A 227 -6.86 16.16 16.24
CA ALA A 227 -5.96 15.64 15.21
C ALA A 227 -5.40 14.24 15.57
N LEU A 228 -5.06 14.00 16.85
CA LEU A 228 -4.65 12.66 17.31
C LEU A 228 -5.78 11.63 17.19
N ARG A 229 -7.02 12.01 17.50
CA ARG A 229 -8.17 11.10 17.37
C ARG A 229 -8.51 10.80 15.92
N GLU A 230 -8.47 11.81 15.04
CA GLU A 230 -8.68 11.62 13.60
C GLU A 230 -7.63 10.68 13.01
N GLU A 231 -6.36 10.89 13.34
CA GLU A 231 -5.29 10.01 12.88
C GLU A 231 -5.40 8.60 13.48
N LEU A 232 -5.80 8.46 14.75
CA LEU A 232 -6.04 7.15 15.36
C LEU A 232 -7.11 6.36 14.59
N ILE A 233 -8.24 7.01 14.28
CA ILE A 233 -9.33 6.42 13.50
C ILE A 233 -8.84 6.06 12.09
N ARG A 234 -8.01 6.90 11.46
CA ARG A 234 -7.41 6.62 10.16
C ARG A 234 -6.54 5.36 10.21
N GLN A 235 -5.64 5.26 11.17
CA GLN A 235 -4.79 4.09 11.36
C GLN A 235 -5.59 2.81 11.67
N GLU A 236 -6.64 2.89 12.49
CA GLU A 236 -7.53 1.75 12.75
C GLU A 236 -8.24 1.27 11.47
N LYS A 237 -8.72 2.19 10.64
CA LYS A 237 -9.32 1.85 9.33
C LYS A 237 -8.30 1.19 8.40
N LEU A 238 -7.05 1.67 8.37
CA LEU A 238 -5.99 1.06 7.57
C LEU A 238 -5.66 -0.36 8.03
N GLU A 239 -5.58 -0.60 9.34
CA GLU A 239 -5.36 -1.96 9.86
C GLU A 239 -6.53 -2.90 9.51
N GLN A 240 -7.78 -2.42 9.57
CA GLN A 240 -8.94 -3.20 9.12
C GLN A 240 -8.89 -3.49 7.61
N LEU A 241 -8.47 -2.53 6.80
CA LEU A 241 -8.32 -2.69 5.36
C LEU A 241 -7.18 -3.67 5.02
N ALA A 242 -6.05 -3.60 5.72
CA ALA A 242 -4.94 -4.55 5.61
C ALA A 242 -5.35 -5.96 6.03
N ALA A 243 -6.15 -6.10 7.10
CA ALA A 243 -6.71 -7.40 7.50
C ALA A 243 -7.66 -7.96 6.41
N ARG A 244 -8.49 -7.11 5.80
CA ARG A 244 -9.37 -7.48 4.68
C ARG A 244 -8.57 -7.91 3.45
N PHE A 245 -7.49 -7.19 3.11
CA PHE A 245 -6.54 -7.56 2.06
C PHE A 245 -5.99 -8.97 2.32
N ASN A 246 -5.45 -9.21 3.52
CA ASN A 246 -4.83 -10.50 3.86
C ASN A 246 -5.80 -11.68 3.75
N ARG A 247 -7.05 -11.51 4.21
CA ARG A 247 -8.10 -12.53 4.05
C ARG A 247 -8.41 -12.77 2.58
N LYS A 248 -8.58 -11.70 1.79
CA LYS A 248 -8.85 -11.81 0.34
C LYS A 248 -7.70 -12.53 -0.35
N ALA A 249 -6.47 -12.07 -0.18
CA ALA A 249 -5.26 -12.64 -0.80
C ALA A 249 -5.13 -14.13 -0.47
N SER A 250 -5.26 -14.53 0.81
CA SER A 250 -5.18 -15.93 1.22
C SER A 250 -6.19 -16.82 0.50
N MET A 251 -7.44 -16.39 0.37
CA MET A 251 -8.45 -17.16 -0.35
C MET A 251 -8.10 -17.33 -1.85
N ARG A 252 -7.49 -16.31 -2.46
CA ARG A 252 -7.09 -16.36 -3.87
C ARG A 252 -5.88 -17.28 -4.04
N GLU A 253 -4.89 -17.18 -3.18
CA GLU A 253 -3.71 -18.06 -3.18
C GLU A 253 -4.11 -19.54 -3.10
N THR A 254 -5.03 -19.90 -2.19
CA THR A 254 -5.57 -21.27 -2.09
C THR A 254 -6.28 -21.70 -3.36
N TRP A 255 -7.24 -20.89 -3.84
CA TRP A 255 -8.02 -21.23 -5.04
C TRP A 255 -7.13 -21.35 -6.29
N LEU A 256 -6.15 -20.45 -6.45
CA LEU A 256 -5.20 -20.46 -7.56
C LEU A 256 -4.34 -21.74 -7.52
N SER A 257 -3.80 -22.08 -6.35
CA SER A 257 -2.96 -23.28 -6.19
C SER A 257 -3.74 -24.57 -6.49
N GLU A 258 -4.99 -24.65 -6.05
CA GLU A 258 -5.88 -25.79 -6.32
C GLU A 258 -6.19 -25.91 -7.82
N ASN A 259 -6.53 -24.80 -8.49
CA ASN A 259 -6.83 -24.80 -9.91
C ASN A 259 -5.61 -25.06 -10.77
N GLN A 260 -4.43 -24.54 -10.42
CA GLN A 260 -3.17 -24.86 -11.09
C GLN A 260 -2.90 -26.36 -11.09
N ARG A 261 -3.11 -27.03 -9.95
CA ARG A 261 -2.97 -28.49 -9.85
C ARG A 261 -4.01 -29.25 -10.68
N LEU A 262 -5.23 -28.70 -10.79
CA LEU A 262 -6.28 -29.30 -11.60
C LEU A 262 -5.96 -29.20 -13.09
N VAL A 263 -5.48 -28.05 -13.56
CA VAL A 263 -5.16 -27.83 -14.99
C VAL A 263 -3.80 -28.38 -15.40
N SER A 264 -2.95 -28.82 -14.47
CA SER A 264 -1.68 -29.46 -14.80
C SER A 264 -1.83 -30.93 -15.24
N GLN A 265 -3.02 -31.52 -15.13
CA GLN A 265 -3.27 -32.92 -15.49
C GLN A 265 -3.92 -33.04 -16.89
N ASP A 266 -3.31 -33.86 -17.73
CA ASP A 266 -3.79 -34.16 -19.09
C ASP A 266 -4.59 -35.46 -19.09
N ASN A 267 -5.87 -35.35 -18.70
CA ASN A 267 -6.81 -36.46 -18.69
C ASN A 267 -7.71 -36.40 -19.94
N PHE A 268 -7.11 -36.49 -21.13
CA PHE A 268 -7.83 -36.32 -22.40
C PHE A 268 -8.55 -37.58 -22.88
N GLY A 269 -8.05 -38.77 -22.52
CA GLY A 269 -8.57 -40.05 -23.02
C GLY A 269 -7.86 -40.54 -24.28
N PHE A 270 -8.31 -41.68 -24.81
CA PHE A 270 -7.64 -42.40 -25.92
C PHE A 270 -8.50 -42.56 -27.18
N ASP A 271 -9.75 -42.07 -27.16
CA ASP A 271 -10.67 -42.10 -28.29
C ASP A 271 -11.26 -40.70 -28.54
N LEU A 272 -11.87 -40.51 -29.72
CA LEU A 272 -12.40 -39.22 -30.14
C LEU A 272 -13.48 -38.69 -29.19
N ALA A 273 -14.39 -39.54 -28.72
CA ALA A 273 -15.48 -39.14 -27.84
C ALA A 273 -14.97 -38.65 -26.47
N ALA A 274 -13.96 -39.32 -25.91
CA ALA A 274 -13.31 -38.93 -24.67
C ALA A 274 -12.57 -37.60 -24.80
N VAL A 275 -11.83 -37.40 -25.91
CA VAL A 275 -11.09 -36.16 -26.15
C VAL A 275 -12.03 -34.99 -26.42
N GLU A 276 -13.12 -35.18 -27.16
CA GLU A 276 -14.18 -34.17 -27.34
C GLU A 276 -14.87 -33.82 -26.01
N ALA A 277 -15.14 -34.80 -25.16
CA ALA A 277 -15.66 -34.55 -23.82
C ALA A 277 -14.66 -33.77 -22.96
N ALA A 278 -13.36 -34.09 -23.07
CA ALA A 278 -12.29 -33.34 -22.40
C ALA A 278 -12.18 -31.90 -22.92
N ALA A 279 -12.38 -31.65 -24.22
CA ALA A 279 -12.42 -30.32 -24.83
C ALA A 279 -13.56 -29.47 -24.28
N LYS A 280 -14.78 -30.01 -24.25
CA LYS A 280 -15.95 -29.33 -23.62
C LYS A 280 -15.72 -29.04 -22.14
N LYS A 281 -15.11 -29.99 -21.41
CA LYS A 281 -14.75 -29.79 -20.00
C LYS A 281 -13.69 -28.71 -19.83
N HIS A 282 -12.71 -28.61 -20.72
CA HIS A 282 -11.71 -27.56 -20.70
C HIS A 282 -12.32 -26.18 -20.94
N GLU A 283 -13.22 -26.05 -21.92
CA GLU A 283 -13.94 -24.80 -22.20
C GLU A 283 -14.76 -24.31 -20.99
N ALA A 284 -15.43 -25.22 -20.28
CA ALA A 284 -16.14 -24.90 -19.05
C ALA A 284 -15.19 -24.41 -17.94
N ILE A 285 -14.07 -25.11 -17.73
CA ILE A 285 -13.03 -24.72 -16.75
C ILE A 285 -12.47 -23.34 -17.07
N GLU A 286 -12.19 -23.07 -18.35
CA GLU A 286 -11.63 -21.78 -18.77
C GLU A 286 -12.61 -20.64 -18.56
N THR A 287 -13.89 -20.85 -18.88
CA THR A 287 -14.95 -19.87 -18.62
C THR A 287 -15.05 -19.54 -17.13
N ASP A 288 -15.05 -20.57 -16.27
CA ASP A 288 -15.10 -20.41 -14.81
C ASP A 288 -13.85 -19.69 -14.26
N ILE A 289 -12.66 -20.01 -14.79
CA ILE A 289 -11.42 -19.37 -14.37
C ILE A 289 -11.43 -17.91 -14.80
N LEU A 290 -11.74 -17.58 -16.05
CA LEU A 290 -11.75 -16.21 -16.54
C LEU A 290 -12.77 -15.34 -15.79
N ALA A 291 -13.95 -15.88 -15.44
CA ALA A 291 -14.92 -15.18 -14.59
C ALA A 291 -14.37 -14.87 -13.18
N TYR A 292 -13.34 -15.58 -12.72
CA TYR A 292 -12.69 -15.34 -11.43
C TYR A 292 -11.73 -14.14 -11.44
N GLU A 293 -11.39 -13.58 -12.60
CA GLU A 293 -10.44 -12.45 -12.75
C GLU A 293 -10.81 -11.25 -11.86
N GLU A 294 -12.10 -10.89 -11.80
CA GLU A 294 -12.59 -9.79 -10.96
C GLU A 294 -12.21 -9.97 -9.49
N ARG A 295 -12.19 -11.22 -9.00
CA ARG A 295 -11.83 -11.53 -7.61
C ARG A 295 -10.32 -11.40 -7.36
N VAL A 296 -9.49 -11.57 -8.38
CA VAL A 296 -8.05 -11.30 -8.33
C VAL A 296 -7.83 -9.78 -8.36
N GLN A 297 -8.52 -9.08 -9.26
CA GLN A 297 -8.45 -7.63 -9.36
C GLN A 297 -8.89 -6.93 -8.06
N ALA A 298 -9.87 -7.48 -7.34
CA ALA A 298 -10.29 -6.96 -6.04
C ALA A 298 -9.18 -7.02 -4.96
N VAL A 299 -8.14 -7.85 -5.10
CA VAL A 299 -6.95 -7.82 -4.23
C VAL A 299 -6.06 -6.64 -4.60
N VAL A 300 -5.88 -6.39 -5.90
CA VAL A 300 -5.11 -5.26 -6.44
C VAL A 300 -5.73 -3.93 -6.02
N THR A 301 -7.05 -3.78 -6.13
CA THR A 301 -7.76 -2.56 -5.72
C THR A 301 -7.54 -2.24 -4.25
N VAL A 302 -7.67 -3.23 -3.34
CA VAL A 302 -7.45 -3.00 -1.90
C VAL A 302 -5.97 -2.65 -1.61
N SER A 303 -5.03 -3.24 -2.34
CA SER A 303 -3.61 -2.87 -2.23
C SER A 303 -3.37 -1.41 -2.65
N GLN A 304 -4.01 -0.96 -3.73
CA GLN A 304 -3.90 0.42 -4.21
C GLN A 304 -4.53 1.41 -3.24
N GLU A 305 -5.66 1.06 -2.61
CA GLU A 305 -6.27 1.87 -1.55
C GLU A 305 -5.30 2.04 -0.36
N LEU A 306 -4.65 0.96 0.08
CA LEU A 306 -3.64 1.01 1.15
C LEU A 306 -2.41 1.86 0.77
N GLU A 307 -1.97 1.77 -0.49
CA GLU A 307 -0.84 2.54 -1.02
C GLU A 307 -1.17 4.04 -1.08
N ALA A 308 -2.36 4.39 -1.57
CA ALA A 308 -2.83 5.77 -1.65
C ALA A 308 -2.94 6.44 -0.26
N GLU A 309 -3.30 5.67 0.76
CA GLU A 309 -3.39 6.12 2.16
C GLU A 309 -2.06 6.02 2.93
N ASN A 310 -0.96 5.69 2.25
CA ASN A 310 0.38 5.59 2.83
C ASN A 310 0.45 4.61 4.02
N TYR A 311 -0.12 3.41 3.87
CA TYR A 311 -0.04 2.36 4.90
C TYR A 311 1.42 1.98 5.19
N HIS A 312 1.73 1.71 6.46
CA HIS A 312 3.11 1.56 6.92
C HIS A 312 3.83 0.30 6.43
N ASP A 313 3.11 -0.82 6.29
CA ASP A 313 3.64 -2.11 5.81
C ASP A 313 3.28 -2.34 4.33
N ILE A 314 3.28 -1.26 3.52
CA ILE A 314 2.85 -1.31 2.12
C ILE A 314 3.73 -2.22 1.26
N ASP A 315 5.03 -2.31 1.54
CA ASP A 315 5.96 -3.17 0.79
C ASP A 315 5.56 -4.65 0.89
N ARG A 316 5.14 -5.10 2.07
CA ARG A 316 4.66 -6.47 2.27
C ARG A 316 3.32 -6.71 1.56
N ILE A 317 2.41 -5.74 1.61
CA ILE A 317 1.13 -5.81 0.89
C ILE A 317 1.37 -5.93 -0.61
N ASN A 318 2.25 -5.09 -1.16
CA ASN A 318 2.64 -5.10 -2.58
C ASN A 318 3.30 -6.42 -2.98
N ALA A 319 4.27 -6.92 -2.20
CA ALA A 319 4.92 -8.20 -2.48
C ALA A 319 3.91 -9.36 -2.52
N ARG A 320 2.91 -9.36 -1.61
CA ARG A 320 1.86 -10.38 -1.59
C ARG A 320 0.88 -10.23 -2.76
N LYS A 321 0.51 -9.00 -3.12
CA LYS A 321 -0.29 -8.70 -4.33
C LYS A 321 0.40 -9.25 -5.57
N ASP A 322 1.70 -9.01 -5.72
CA ASP A 322 2.48 -9.47 -6.87
C ASP A 322 2.58 -10.99 -6.90
N ASN A 323 2.67 -11.65 -5.74
CA ASN A 323 2.60 -13.11 -5.66
C ASN A 323 1.26 -13.65 -6.18
N VAL A 324 0.13 -13.04 -5.81
CA VAL A 324 -1.20 -13.44 -6.32
C VAL A 324 -1.27 -13.26 -7.84
N LEU A 325 -0.79 -12.14 -8.37
CA LEU A 325 -0.77 -11.89 -9.81
C LEU A 325 0.13 -12.88 -10.57
N ARG A 326 1.29 -13.23 -10.01
CA ARG A 326 2.17 -14.25 -10.57
C ARG A 326 1.50 -15.62 -10.63
N LEU A 327 0.80 -16.01 -9.57
CA LEU A 327 0.02 -17.26 -9.55
C LEU A 327 -1.12 -17.24 -10.58
N TRP A 328 -1.80 -16.10 -10.73
CA TRP A 328 -2.84 -15.93 -11.75
C TRP A 328 -2.28 -16.07 -13.17
N ASN A 329 -1.20 -15.37 -13.50
CA ASN A 329 -0.57 -15.46 -14.81
C ASN A 329 -0.08 -16.87 -15.12
N TYR A 330 0.52 -17.54 -14.12
CA TYR A 330 0.94 -18.93 -14.28
C TYR A 330 -0.24 -19.89 -14.53
N LEU A 331 -1.39 -19.66 -13.89
CA LEU A 331 -2.61 -20.43 -14.17
C LEU A 331 -3.09 -20.24 -15.62
N LEU A 332 -3.04 -18.99 -16.14
CA LEU A 332 -3.40 -18.70 -17.53
C LEU A 332 -2.43 -19.35 -18.52
N GLU A 333 -1.13 -19.39 -18.21
CA GLU A 333 -0.14 -20.11 -19.01
C GLU A 333 -0.41 -21.61 -19.04
N LEU A 334 -0.70 -22.23 -17.88
CA LEU A 334 -1.07 -23.64 -17.80
C LEU A 334 -2.35 -23.95 -18.58
N LEU A 335 -3.36 -23.06 -18.53
CA LEU A 335 -4.58 -23.19 -19.32
C LEU A 335 -4.29 -23.19 -20.83
N ARG A 336 -3.51 -22.22 -21.31
CA ARG A 336 -3.12 -22.13 -22.74
C ARG A 336 -2.35 -23.35 -23.18
N ALA A 337 -1.36 -23.78 -22.40
CA ALA A 337 -0.56 -24.96 -22.70
C ALA A 337 -1.44 -26.23 -22.73
N ARG A 338 -2.37 -26.39 -21.77
CA ARG A 338 -3.31 -27.52 -21.76
C ARG A 338 -4.27 -27.49 -22.95
N ARG A 339 -4.78 -26.32 -23.34
CA ARG A 339 -5.62 -26.17 -24.55
C ARG A 339 -4.86 -26.62 -25.79
N MET A 340 -3.63 -26.16 -25.96
CA MET A 340 -2.80 -26.51 -27.12
C MET A 340 -2.57 -28.03 -27.21
N ARG A 341 -2.21 -28.68 -26.10
CA ARG A 341 -2.04 -30.14 -26.06
C ARG A 341 -3.34 -30.89 -26.35
N LEU A 342 -4.46 -30.41 -25.83
CA LEU A 342 -5.79 -30.99 -26.06
C LEU A 342 -6.23 -30.87 -27.52
N GLU A 343 -5.95 -29.72 -28.16
CA GLU A 343 -6.21 -29.49 -29.57
C GLU A 343 -5.40 -30.45 -30.46
N LEU A 344 -4.11 -30.66 -30.14
CA LEU A 344 -3.28 -31.66 -30.82
C LEU A 344 -3.84 -33.07 -30.67
N SER A 345 -4.26 -33.46 -29.45
CA SER A 345 -4.91 -34.75 -29.20
C SER A 345 -6.22 -34.90 -29.97
N LEU A 346 -7.05 -33.85 -30.03
CA LEU A 346 -8.33 -33.87 -30.73
C LEU A 346 -8.13 -34.05 -32.23
N GLN A 347 -7.23 -33.28 -32.82
CA GLN A 347 -6.91 -33.36 -34.24
C GLN A 347 -6.36 -34.75 -34.62
N LEU A 348 -5.50 -35.34 -33.79
CA LEU A 348 -5.01 -36.70 -34.05
C LEU A 348 -6.12 -37.75 -33.99
N GLN A 349 -7.02 -37.66 -33.01
CA GLN A 349 -8.16 -38.58 -32.92
C GLN A 349 -9.14 -38.41 -34.09
N GLN A 350 -9.34 -37.19 -34.58
CA GLN A 350 -10.12 -36.93 -35.79
C GLN A 350 -9.48 -37.58 -37.02
N ASN A 351 -8.15 -37.48 -37.17
CA ASN A 351 -7.44 -38.18 -38.24
C ASN A 351 -7.63 -39.70 -38.14
N PHE A 352 -7.52 -40.28 -36.95
CA PHE A 352 -7.75 -41.70 -36.74
C PHE A 352 -9.18 -42.14 -37.06
N GLN A 353 -10.18 -41.31 -36.76
CA GLN A 353 -11.56 -41.58 -37.13
C GLN A 353 -11.77 -41.51 -38.65
N GLU A 354 -11.14 -40.54 -39.32
CA GLU A 354 -11.17 -40.42 -40.79
C GLU A 354 -10.48 -41.62 -41.46
N MET A 355 -9.36 -42.11 -40.92
CA MET A 355 -8.71 -43.33 -41.39
C MET A 355 -9.65 -44.54 -41.34
N LEU A 356 -10.42 -44.70 -40.25
CA LEU A 356 -11.41 -45.77 -40.14
C LEU A 356 -12.51 -45.63 -41.19
N TYR A 357 -13.05 -44.43 -41.41
CA TYR A 357 -14.07 -44.20 -42.44
C TYR A 357 -13.55 -44.48 -43.85
N ILE A 358 -12.29 -44.17 -44.13
CA ILE A 358 -11.65 -44.48 -45.41
C ILE A 358 -11.49 -46.00 -45.56
N LEU A 359 -11.01 -46.71 -44.53
CA LEU A 359 -10.87 -48.16 -44.55
C LEU A 359 -12.21 -48.86 -44.80
N ASP A 360 -13.28 -48.43 -44.13
CA ASP A 360 -14.63 -48.97 -44.36
C ASP A 360 -15.08 -48.75 -45.82
N SER A 361 -14.84 -47.55 -46.37
CA SER A 361 -15.15 -47.22 -47.77
C SER A 361 -14.34 -48.08 -48.77
N MET A 362 -13.08 -48.38 -48.43
CA MET A 362 -12.23 -49.25 -49.24
C MET A 362 -12.76 -50.69 -49.26
N GLU A 363 -13.24 -51.20 -48.12
CA GLU A 363 -13.81 -52.56 -48.05
C GLU A 363 -15.08 -52.68 -48.91
N GLU A 364 -15.95 -51.66 -48.92
CA GLU A 364 -17.13 -51.62 -49.79
C GLU A 364 -16.75 -51.63 -51.30
N LEU A 365 -15.70 -50.89 -51.68
CA LEU A 365 -15.18 -50.90 -53.05
C LEU A 365 -14.54 -52.25 -53.39
N LYS A 366 -13.78 -52.83 -52.46
CA LYS A 366 -13.12 -54.12 -52.61
C LYS A 366 -14.13 -55.22 -52.94
N MET A 367 -15.28 -55.23 -52.27
CA MET A 367 -16.37 -56.16 -52.57
C MET A 367 -16.90 -56.03 -54.01
N ARG A 368 -16.97 -54.82 -54.56
CA ARG A 368 -17.34 -54.59 -55.98
C ARG A 368 -16.26 -55.08 -56.93
N LEU A 369 -14.99 -54.93 -56.56
CA LEU A 369 -13.85 -55.34 -57.39
C LEU A 369 -13.68 -56.86 -57.48
N LEU A 370 -14.09 -57.59 -56.45
CA LEU A 370 -13.98 -59.06 -56.38
C LEU A 370 -15.13 -59.82 -57.08
N SER A 371 -16.08 -59.14 -57.73
CA SER A 371 -17.19 -59.79 -58.42
C SER A 371 -16.75 -60.60 -59.66
N ASP A 372 -17.10 -61.87 -59.76
CA ASP A 372 -16.76 -62.67 -60.96
C ASP A 372 -17.72 -62.48 -62.16
N ASP A 373 -18.56 -61.43 -62.13
CA ASP A 373 -19.36 -61.04 -63.29
C ASP A 373 -18.54 -60.20 -64.28
N TYR A 374 -18.25 -60.81 -65.44
CA TYR A 374 -17.57 -60.18 -66.57
C TYR A 374 -18.49 -60.01 -67.79
N GLY A 375 -19.80 -60.16 -67.63
CA GLY A 375 -20.80 -59.99 -68.69
C GLY A 375 -20.99 -61.21 -69.59
N LYS A 376 -22.21 -61.36 -70.12
CA LYS A 376 -22.65 -62.53 -70.91
C LYS A 376 -22.91 -62.23 -72.40
N HIS A 377 -22.62 -61.00 -72.83
CA HIS A 377 -22.73 -60.52 -74.20
C HIS A 377 -22.08 -59.13 -74.29
N LEU A 378 -21.76 -58.65 -75.50
CA LEU A 378 -21.00 -57.42 -75.75
C LEU A 378 -21.56 -56.19 -75.00
N MET A 379 -22.86 -55.92 -75.12
CA MET A 379 -23.51 -54.79 -74.44
C MET A 379 -23.39 -54.89 -72.90
N GLY A 380 -23.44 -56.10 -72.34
CA GLY A 380 -23.33 -56.32 -70.90
C GLY A 380 -21.91 -56.06 -70.39
N VAL A 381 -20.88 -56.46 -71.16
CA VAL A 381 -19.49 -56.14 -70.81
C VAL A 381 -19.22 -54.65 -70.91
N GLN A 382 -19.75 -53.97 -71.94
CA GLN A 382 -19.61 -52.52 -72.09
C GLN A 382 -20.25 -51.75 -70.92
N ASP A 383 -21.45 -52.15 -70.48
CA ASP A 383 -22.09 -51.59 -69.27
C ASP A 383 -21.25 -51.83 -68.01
N LEU A 384 -20.70 -53.04 -67.83
CA LEU A 384 -19.81 -53.35 -66.70
C LEU A 384 -18.51 -52.54 -66.74
N LEU A 385 -17.92 -52.30 -67.92
CA LEU A 385 -16.73 -51.44 -68.07
C LEU A 385 -17.04 -49.97 -67.74
N GLN A 386 -18.22 -49.48 -68.11
CA GLN A 386 -18.66 -48.14 -67.74
C GLN A 386 -18.84 -48.02 -66.22
N LYS A 387 -19.51 -48.99 -65.59
CA LYS A 387 -19.64 -49.07 -64.13
C LYS A 387 -18.27 -49.17 -63.42
N HIS A 388 -17.35 -49.94 -63.98
CA HIS A 388 -16.00 -50.07 -63.44
C HIS A 388 -15.22 -48.75 -63.52
N SER A 389 -15.38 -47.99 -64.60
CA SER A 389 -14.75 -46.66 -64.72
C SER A 389 -15.24 -45.69 -63.64
N LEU A 390 -16.49 -45.83 -63.17
CA LEU A 390 -16.98 -45.07 -62.00
C LEU A 390 -16.31 -45.53 -60.70
N VAL A 391 -16.13 -46.84 -60.52
CA VAL A 391 -15.39 -47.40 -59.37
C VAL A 391 -13.94 -46.92 -59.34
N GLU A 392 -13.26 -46.86 -60.48
CA GLU A 392 -11.90 -46.31 -60.58
C GLU A 392 -11.87 -44.81 -60.23
N ALA A 393 -12.88 -44.04 -60.63
CA ALA A 393 -13.01 -42.65 -60.22
C ALA A 393 -13.19 -42.52 -58.69
N ASP A 394 -14.03 -43.35 -58.07
CA ASP A 394 -14.19 -43.40 -56.60
C ASP A 394 -12.86 -43.73 -55.90
N ILE A 395 -12.09 -44.69 -56.43
CA ILE A 395 -10.76 -45.06 -55.91
C ILE A 395 -9.78 -43.89 -56.00
N ASN A 396 -9.80 -43.13 -57.09
CA ASN A 396 -8.93 -41.95 -57.23
C ASN A 396 -9.28 -40.89 -56.18
N VAL A 397 -10.57 -40.64 -55.91
CA VAL A 397 -11.02 -39.72 -54.86
C VAL A 397 -10.58 -40.20 -53.48
N LEU A 398 -10.70 -41.50 -53.20
CA LEU A 398 -10.17 -42.08 -51.95
C LEU A 398 -8.66 -41.91 -51.84
N GLY A 399 -7.91 -42.05 -52.94
CA GLY A 399 -6.45 -41.83 -52.96
C GLY A 399 -6.07 -40.43 -52.50
N GLU A 400 -6.80 -39.40 -52.91
CA GLU A 400 -6.57 -38.03 -52.44
C GLU A 400 -6.91 -37.86 -50.96
N ARG A 401 -7.97 -38.51 -50.46
CA ARG A 401 -8.31 -38.53 -49.03
C ARG A 401 -7.24 -39.24 -48.19
N VAL A 402 -6.70 -40.37 -48.67
CA VAL A 402 -5.60 -41.10 -48.04
C VAL A 402 -4.37 -40.20 -47.93
N LYS A 403 -3.93 -39.58 -49.04
CA LYS A 403 -2.77 -38.66 -49.03
C LYS A 403 -2.96 -37.54 -48.01
N ALA A 404 -4.16 -36.93 -47.97
CA ALA A 404 -4.47 -35.85 -47.05
C ALA A 404 -4.37 -36.29 -45.58
N VAL A 405 -5.03 -37.39 -45.19
CA VAL A 405 -5.03 -37.84 -43.79
C VAL A 405 -3.64 -38.37 -43.36
N VAL A 406 -2.87 -38.97 -44.27
CA VAL A 406 -1.49 -39.39 -44.02
C VAL A 406 -0.61 -38.17 -43.75
N GLN A 407 -0.66 -37.16 -44.61
CA GLN A 407 0.10 -35.92 -44.42
C GLN A 407 -0.26 -35.23 -43.09
N GLN A 408 -1.55 -35.14 -42.78
CA GLN A 408 -2.04 -34.56 -41.52
C GLN A 408 -1.64 -35.36 -40.28
N SER A 409 -1.40 -36.67 -40.42
CA SER A 409 -1.01 -37.55 -39.30
C SER A 409 0.50 -37.60 -39.09
N GLN A 410 1.27 -37.57 -40.17
CA GLN A 410 2.74 -37.55 -40.12
C GLN A 410 3.29 -36.31 -39.42
N ARG A 411 2.58 -35.18 -39.46
CA ARG A 411 3.00 -33.95 -38.75
C ARG A 411 3.14 -34.15 -37.23
N PHE A 412 2.45 -35.14 -36.65
CA PHE A 412 2.56 -35.47 -35.23
C PHE A 412 3.81 -36.31 -34.88
N LEU A 413 4.59 -36.71 -35.89
CA LEU A 413 5.89 -37.37 -35.71
C LEU A 413 7.03 -36.34 -35.55
N ASP A 414 6.80 -35.12 -36.01
CA ASP A 414 7.75 -34.03 -35.91
C ASP A 414 7.62 -33.28 -34.57
N GLN A 415 8.75 -33.12 -33.88
CA GLN A 415 8.78 -32.50 -32.54
C GLN A 415 8.59 -30.98 -32.58
N GLU A 416 8.97 -30.32 -33.67
CA GLU A 416 8.73 -28.88 -33.82
C GLU A 416 7.24 -28.61 -33.94
N THR A 417 6.55 -29.40 -34.75
CA THR A 417 5.10 -29.29 -34.95
C THR A 417 4.29 -29.55 -33.67
N THR A 418 4.77 -30.40 -32.76
CA THR A 418 4.04 -30.73 -31.52
C THR A 418 4.51 -29.98 -30.28
N GLU A 419 5.45 -29.04 -30.41
CA GLU A 419 6.11 -28.33 -29.28
C GLU A 419 6.58 -29.28 -28.17
N GLY A 420 7.08 -30.47 -28.56
CA GLY A 420 7.54 -31.50 -27.63
C GLY A 420 6.44 -32.34 -26.96
N PHE A 421 5.15 -32.03 -27.14
CA PHE A 421 4.06 -32.88 -26.69
C PHE A 421 3.86 -34.09 -27.61
N ARG A 422 3.48 -35.24 -27.06
CA ARG A 422 3.19 -36.45 -27.84
C ARG A 422 1.83 -37.02 -27.41
N PRO A 423 0.77 -36.87 -28.24
CA PRO A 423 -0.56 -37.36 -27.90
C PRO A 423 -0.64 -38.89 -27.74
N CYS A 424 0.20 -39.64 -28.47
CA CYS A 424 0.34 -41.07 -28.37
C CYS A 424 1.77 -41.51 -28.75
N ASP A 425 2.04 -42.81 -28.67
CA ASP A 425 3.29 -43.38 -29.19
C ASP A 425 3.37 -43.17 -30.72
N PRO A 426 4.43 -42.54 -31.26
CA PRO A 426 4.64 -42.38 -32.69
C PRO A 426 4.50 -43.67 -33.50
N ALA A 427 4.82 -44.83 -32.92
CA ALA A 427 4.67 -46.12 -33.57
C ALA A 427 3.21 -46.42 -33.97
N ILE A 428 2.22 -45.99 -33.17
CA ILE A 428 0.80 -46.18 -33.44
C ILE A 428 0.38 -45.40 -34.68
N ILE A 429 0.90 -44.19 -34.85
CA ILE A 429 0.62 -43.35 -36.02
C ILE A 429 1.18 -44.01 -37.27
N VAL A 430 2.44 -44.47 -37.20
CA VAL A 430 3.12 -45.14 -38.31
C VAL A 430 2.38 -46.42 -38.72
N GLU A 431 1.98 -47.25 -37.75
CA GLU A 431 1.24 -48.50 -38.00
C GLU A 431 -0.10 -48.24 -38.72
N ARG A 432 -0.88 -47.26 -38.23
CA ARG A 432 -2.17 -46.93 -38.85
C ARG A 432 -2.03 -46.32 -40.24
N VAL A 433 -1.02 -45.48 -40.45
CA VAL A 433 -0.69 -44.94 -41.78
C VAL A 433 -0.34 -46.07 -42.74
N GLN A 434 0.53 -47.00 -42.32
CA GLN A 434 0.93 -48.13 -43.14
C GLN A 434 -0.27 -49.02 -43.50
N GLN A 435 -1.14 -49.33 -42.54
CA GLN A 435 -2.36 -50.10 -42.78
C GLN A 435 -3.25 -49.47 -43.86
N LEU A 436 -3.41 -48.13 -43.80
CA LEU A 436 -4.20 -47.38 -44.77
C LEU A 436 -3.58 -47.40 -46.18
N GLU A 437 -2.27 -47.19 -46.27
CA GLU A 437 -1.53 -47.21 -47.54
C GLU A 437 -1.55 -48.60 -48.19
N ASP A 438 -1.37 -49.66 -47.39
CA ASP A 438 -1.42 -51.05 -47.85
C ASP A 438 -2.82 -51.42 -48.40
N ALA A 439 -3.88 -51.05 -47.68
CA ALA A 439 -5.26 -51.27 -48.10
C ALA A 439 -5.58 -50.53 -49.41
N TYR A 440 -5.11 -49.29 -49.55
CA TYR A 440 -5.26 -48.54 -50.80
C TYR A 440 -4.51 -49.20 -51.96
N SER A 441 -3.26 -49.63 -51.73
CA SER A 441 -2.45 -50.30 -52.75
C SER A 441 -3.09 -51.62 -53.20
N GLU A 442 -3.68 -52.39 -52.29
CA GLU A 442 -4.44 -53.60 -52.63
C GLU A 442 -5.64 -53.26 -53.51
N LEU A 443 -6.40 -52.22 -53.15
CA LEU A 443 -7.59 -51.79 -53.90
C LEU A 443 -7.25 -51.36 -55.33
N VAL A 444 -6.18 -50.59 -55.52
CA VAL A 444 -5.68 -50.18 -56.85
C VAL A 444 -5.29 -51.40 -57.68
N LYS A 445 -4.60 -52.37 -57.08
CA LYS A 445 -4.21 -53.62 -57.76
C LYS A 445 -5.44 -54.41 -58.22
N LEU A 446 -6.43 -54.59 -57.35
CA LEU A 446 -7.67 -55.30 -57.69
C LEU A 446 -8.47 -54.59 -58.79
N ALA A 447 -8.45 -53.25 -58.82
CA ALA A 447 -9.10 -52.49 -59.89
C ALA A 447 -8.45 -52.74 -61.24
N VAL A 448 -7.12 -52.68 -61.32
CA VAL A 448 -6.37 -52.96 -62.56
C VAL A 448 -6.61 -54.40 -63.03
N GLU A 449 -6.58 -55.38 -62.13
CA GLU A 449 -6.84 -56.79 -62.44
C GLU A 449 -8.26 -57.00 -62.98
N ARG A 450 -9.27 -56.39 -62.34
CA ARG A 450 -10.66 -56.47 -62.82
C ARG A 450 -10.82 -55.82 -64.19
N ARG A 451 -10.23 -54.65 -64.41
CA ARG A 451 -10.28 -53.97 -65.71
C ARG A 451 -9.72 -54.85 -66.81
N ALA A 452 -8.57 -55.48 -66.58
CA ALA A 452 -7.95 -56.39 -67.54
C ALA A 452 -8.89 -57.56 -67.91
N ARG A 453 -9.52 -58.21 -66.93
CA ARG A 453 -10.47 -59.31 -67.16
C ARG A 453 -11.74 -58.85 -67.90
N LEU A 454 -12.28 -57.67 -67.58
CA LEU A 454 -13.43 -57.11 -68.30
C LEU A 454 -13.07 -56.78 -69.77
N GLU A 455 -11.87 -56.28 -70.02
CA GLU A 455 -11.42 -56.01 -71.39
C GLU A 455 -11.14 -57.29 -72.18
N GLU A 456 -10.62 -58.34 -71.54
CA GLU A 456 -10.52 -59.68 -72.15
C GLU A 456 -11.90 -60.24 -72.51
N SER A 457 -12.87 -60.15 -71.59
CA SER A 457 -14.26 -60.52 -71.86
C SER A 457 -14.86 -59.70 -73.00
N ARG A 458 -14.58 -58.40 -73.06
CA ARG A 458 -15.08 -57.53 -74.14
C ARG A 458 -14.49 -57.96 -75.49
N LYS A 459 -13.20 -58.25 -75.56
CA LYS A 459 -12.55 -58.76 -76.78
C LYS A 459 -13.19 -60.07 -77.25
N LEU A 460 -13.44 -61.01 -76.33
CA LEU A 460 -14.11 -62.28 -76.65
C LEU A 460 -15.52 -62.06 -77.21
N TRP A 461 -16.32 -61.22 -76.55
CA TRP A 461 -17.69 -60.95 -77.01
C TRP A 461 -17.75 -60.10 -78.28
N GLN A 462 -16.75 -59.24 -78.50
CA GLN A 462 -16.58 -58.51 -79.76
C GLN A 462 -16.30 -59.51 -80.90
N PHE A 463 -15.37 -60.45 -80.69
CA PHE A 463 -15.10 -61.52 -81.66
C PHE A 463 -16.35 -62.35 -81.99
N TYR A 464 -17.14 -62.76 -80.99
CA TYR A 464 -18.38 -63.49 -81.27
C TYR A 464 -19.42 -62.65 -82.03
N TRP A 465 -19.49 -61.35 -81.75
CA TRP A 465 -20.39 -60.45 -82.47
C TRP A 465 -19.94 -60.26 -83.91
N ASP A 466 -18.65 -60.00 -84.14
CA ASP A 466 -18.05 -59.89 -85.47
C ASP A 466 -18.25 -61.20 -86.25
N MET A 467 -17.98 -62.37 -85.65
CA MET A 467 -18.18 -63.68 -86.29
C MET A 467 -19.65 -63.90 -86.68
N ALA A 468 -20.61 -63.54 -85.83
CA ALA A 468 -22.02 -63.69 -86.14
C ALA A 468 -22.47 -62.75 -87.27
N ASP A 469 -21.91 -61.55 -87.35
CA ASP A 469 -22.14 -60.60 -88.45
C ASP A 469 -21.61 -61.17 -89.77
N GLU A 470 -20.37 -61.69 -89.78
CA GLU A 470 -19.77 -62.38 -90.92
C GLU A 470 -20.59 -63.62 -91.34
N GLU A 471 -21.03 -64.45 -90.39
CA GLU A 471 -21.86 -65.63 -90.68
C GLU A 471 -23.22 -65.23 -91.31
N ASN A 472 -23.85 -64.17 -90.81
CA ASN A 472 -25.10 -63.65 -91.37
C ASN A 472 -24.89 -63.07 -92.77
N TRP A 473 -23.80 -62.33 -92.99
CA TRP A 473 -23.43 -61.81 -94.31
C TRP A 473 -23.19 -62.96 -95.30
N ILE A 474 -22.44 -63.99 -94.91
CA ILE A 474 -22.21 -65.19 -95.73
C ILE A 474 -23.54 -65.87 -96.07
N LYS A 475 -24.43 -66.07 -95.10
CA LYS A 475 -25.76 -66.67 -95.34
C LYS A 475 -26.61 -65.85 -96.29
N GLU A 476 -26.59 -64.51 -96.15
CA GLU A 476 -27.29 -63.61 -97.07
C GLU A 476 -26.76 -63.76 -98.50
N LYS A 477 -25.43 -63.78 -98.68
CA LYS A 477 -24.82 -63.94 -100.01
C LYS A 477 -25.04 -65.34 -100.58
N GLU A 478 -24.95 -66.38 -99.75
CA GLU A 478 -25.25 -67.77 -100.13
C GLU A 478 -26.68 -67.91 -100.65
N GLN A 479 -27.66 -67.26 -99.99
CA GLN A 479 -29.05 -67.25 -100.44
C GLN A 479 -29.20 -66.59 -101.82
N ILE A 480 -28.50 -65.48 -102.07
CA ILE A 480 -28.51 -64.79 -103.37
C ILE A 480 -27.94 -65.71 -104.47
N VAL A 481 -26.80 -66.35 -104.23
CA VAL A 481 -26.12 -67.24 -105.20
C VAL A 481 -26.91 -68.53 -105.45
N SER A 482 -27.67 -69.02 -104.46
CA SER A 482 -28.46 -70.25 -104.56
C SER A 482 -29.69 -70.14 -105.47
N THR A 483 -29.98 -68.94 -105.99
CA THR A 483 -31.11 -68.70 -106.90
C THR A 483 -30.87 -69.43 -108.24
N THR A 484 -31.79 -70.31 -108.63
CA THR A 484 -31.72 -71.09 -109.89
C THR A 484 -32.35 -70.39 -111.10
N GLU A 485 -32.53 -69.07 -111.01
CA GLU A 485 -33.15 -68.27 -112.06
C GLU A 485 -32.25 -68.20 -113.29
N ILE A 486 -32.75 -68.73 -114.41
CA ILE A 486 -32.10 -68.64 -115.71
C ILE A 486 -32.95 -67.66 -116.53
N GLY A 487 -32.35 -66.52 -116.90
CA GLY A 487 -33.04 -65.45 -117.64
C GLY A 487 -33.69 -65.95 -118.92
N HIS A 488 -34.86 -65.42 -119.26
CA HIS A 488 -35.68 -65.87 -120.39
C HIS A 488 -35.40 -65.10 -121.71
N ASP A 489 -34.57 -64.05 -121.66
CA ASP A 489 -34.13 -63.29 -122.82
C ASP A 489 -32.72 -62.72 -122.63
N LEU A 490 -32.11 -62.19 -123.70
CA LEU A 490 -30.74 -61.65 -123.65
C LEU A 490 -30.58 -60.50 -122.64
N THR A 491 -31.65 -59.72 -122.42
CA THR A 491 -31.65 -58.58 -121.49
C THR A 491 -31.58 -59.06 -120.04
N THR A 492 -32.42 -60.02 -119.66
CA THR A 492 -32.46 -60.65 -118.33
C THR A 492 -31.19 -61.45 -118.06
N ILE A 493 -30.63 -62.15 -119.05
CA ILE A 493 -29.32 -62.82 -118.93
C ILE A 493 -28.19 -61.82 -118.68
N ASN A 494 -28.11 -60.72 -119.44
CA ASN A 494 -27.09 -59.69 -119.23
C ASN A 494 -27.25 -58.97 -117.89
N LEU A 495 -28.48 -58.76 -117.43
CA LEU A 495 -28.76 -58.23 -116.10
C LEU A 495 -28.29 -59.20 -114.99
N LEU A 496 -28.57 -60.50 -115.12
CA LEU A 496 -28.10 -61.54 -114.18
C LEU A 496 -26.57 -61.62 -114.15
N LEU A 497 -25.89 -61.58 -115.31
CA LEU A 497 -24.43 -61.53 -115.40
C LEU A 497 -23.85 -60.27 -114.73
N SER A 498 -24.47 -59.11 -114.96
CA SER A 498 -24.05 -57.86 -114.31
C SER A 498 -24.23 -57.92 -112.79
N LYS A 499 -25.33 -58.50 -112.30
CA LYS A 499 -25.58 -58.72 -110.87
C LYS A 499 -24.56 -59.69 -110.26
N HIS A 500 -24.26 -60.77 -110.96
CA HIS A 500 -23.24 -61.75 -110.53
C HIS A 500 -21.85 -61.12 -110.42
N LYS A 501 -21.42 -60.35 -111.44
CA LYS A 501 -20.15 -59.63 -111.41
C LYS A 501 -20.08 -58.58 -110.30
N ALA A 502 -21.19 -57.91 -109.99
CA ALA A 502 -21.26 -56.98 -108.86
C ALA A 502 -21.09 -57.71 -107.52
N LEU A 503 -21.71 -58.88 -107.37
CA LEU A 503 -21.56 -59.72 -106.19
C LEU A 503 -20.14 -60.27 -106.03
N GLU A 504 -19.48 -60.71 -107.10
CA GLU A 504 -18.06 -61.13 -107.07
C GLU A 504 -17.15 -60.01 -106.57
N ASN A 505 -17.35 -58.77 -107.05
CA ASN A 505 -16.60 -57.61 -106.58
C ASN A 505 -16.89 -57.30 -105.10
N GLU A 506 -18.16 -57.42 -104.67
CA GLU A 506 -18.55 -57.22 -103.28
C GLU A 506 -17.85 -58.24 -102.37
N ILE A 507 -17.84 -59.52 -102.74
CA ILE A 507 -17.13 -60.59 -102.02
C ILE A 507 -15.63 -60.30 -101.95
N GLY A 508 -15.00 -59.98 -103.08
CA GLY A 508 -13.58 -59.65 -103.10
C GLY A 508 -13.22 -58.41 -102.27
N SER A 509 -14.15 -57.45 -102.14
CA SER A 509 -13.96 -56.28 -101.28
C SER A 509 -14.16 -56.57 -99.78
N HIS A 510 -14.94 -57.61 -99.44
CA HIS A 510 -15.23 -58.01 -98.06
C HIS A 510 -14.19 -58.99 -97.49
N GLU A 511 -13.46 -59.71 -98.35
CA GLU A 511 -12.43 -60.68 -97.94
C GLU A 511 -11.41 -60.11 -96.92
N PRO A 512 -10.87 -58.88 -97.05
CA PRO A 512 -9.95 -58.32 -96.05
C PRO A 512 -10.60 -58.16 -94.66
N GLN A 513 -11.89 -57.83 -94.61
CA GLN A 513 -12.64 -57.68 -93.36
C GLN A 513 -12.82 -59.04 -92.68
N LEU A 514 -13.24 -60.06 -93.43
CA LEU A 514 -13.34 -61.44 -92.93
C LEU A 514 -11.99 -61.94 -92.40
N MET A 515 -10.91 -61.72 -93.16
CA MET A 515 -9.56 -62.09 -92.73
C MET A 515 -9.11 -61.35 -91.47
N SER A 516 -9.59 -60.12 -91.24
CA SER A 516 -9.29 -59.38 -90.02
C SER A 516 -9.98 -59.95 -88.79
N VAL A 517 -11.23 -60.43 -88.92
CA VAL A 517 -11.99 -61.06 -87.82
C VAL A 517 -11.36 -62.41 -87.45
N VAL A 518 -10.93 -63.20 -88.44
CA VAL A 518 -10.29 -64.51 -88.23
C VAL A 518 -8.89 -64.41 -87.60
N ALA A 519 -8.24 -63.25 -87.69
CA ALA A 519 -6.89 -63.03 -87.16
C ALA A 519 -6.84 -62.65 -85.66
N VAL A 520 -8.00 -62.42 -85.03
CA VAL A 520 -8.17 -62.11 -83.59
C VAL A 520 -8.13 -63.38 -82.75
#